data_AF-A0A132GZN7-F1
#
_entry.id   AF-A0A132GZN7-F1
#
_cell.length_a   1.000
_cell.length_b   1.000
_cell.length_c   1.000
_cell.angle_alpha   90.00
_cell.angle_beta   90.00
_cell.angle_gamma   90.00
#
_symmetry.space_group_name_H-M   'P 1'
#
loop_
_entity.id
_entity.type
_entity.pdbx_description
1 polymer ?
#
loop_
_entity_poly.entity_id
_entity_poly.type
_entity_poly.pdbx_seq_one_letter_code
_entity_poly.pdbx_strand_id
1 'polypeptide(L)'
;MKKGDTIVYSILFGILMVFLFAFMAQKQFHLFKMKPLAGFIKNTEVPELTMDSYRSGEYQAKLESRLSETFGFREPVIRAYNQYLWWCYRKTYCHFIAPGKEGYLFYTEAVDDYYGLESIKMYRNYDRAREWARKNVLMMEKLRHVLKDYGVEFLCFMGPNKTQLYPEYLPYHEPAPTDAINTADYYDSLMNVIGFPHIEMTRWYKAMKDTCSFQLIPKRDTHWRYAAAYGFDSLFCYMDRLNDFGIPDIHVNGMIKLDTNYRESDEKNLNLIFPIPNDAPKYWPDVTVDCGEGCRKPKVLFVGDSFIWDLETYLPWKEIMDDVEIWFYNESAFVGFEKEYHPVTEINRLRSILNADYVVWYSTGSQWCRCSYDFVEDALLRLCVTDSLFDAQIPWVMDSLSNDSSFNKTHYQWRHLEHREDSLRKYAIKALRDNPLLIPGLDGPDMPVIRNTEAIALALQGNAIANDKEWRQAIKMAALKSQRSFDKMLDEEAHNVLAGRSLLRDSIMIDTATVIQFEVEKLMKLWRNDAESIKYLENKAQERGLSFEEMLEADARWVVNERLKNGELF
;
A
#
# COMPACT_ATOMS: atom_id res chain seq x y z
N MET A 1 -67.68 -2.12 4.31
CA MET A 1 -66.66 -3.09 4.78
C MET A 1 -67.31 -4.04 5.76
N LYS A 2 -67.18 -5.36 5.55
CA LYS A 2 -67.67 -6.34 6.53
C LYS A 2 -66.77 -6.24 7.77
N LYS A 3 -67.33 -6.44 8.97
CA LYS A 3 -66.60 -6.32 10.26
C LYS A 3 -65.28 -7.12 10.31
N GLY A 4 -65.18 -8.21 9.55
CA GLY A 4 -63.96 -9.00 9.39
C GLY A 4 -62.83 -8.31 8.61
N ASP A 5 -63.14 -7.45 7.65
CA ASP A 5 -62.15 -6.72 6.86
C ASP A 5 -61.41 -5.70 7.74
N THR A 6 -62.14 -5.02 8.65
CA THR A 6 -61.58 -4.00 9.55
C THR A 6 -60.54 -4.59 10.52
N ILE A 7 -60.77 -5.79 11.05
CA ILE A 7 -59.84 -6.45 11.97
C ILE A 7 -58.54 -6.81 11.24
N VAL A 8 -58.63 -7.33 10.01
CA VAL A 8 -57.45 -7.66 9.20
C VAL A 8 -56.63 -6.40 8.90
N TYR A 9 -57.26 -5.29 8.50
CA TYR A 9 -56.55 -4.04 8.25
C TYR A 9 -55.90 -3.47 9.52
N SER A 10 -56.56 -3.53 10.68
CA SER A 10 -55.97 -3.10 11.95
C SER A 10 -54.77 -3.94 12.35
N ILE A 11 -54.81 -5.25 12.14
CA ILE A 11 -53.66 -6.14 12.39
C ILE A 11 -52.50 -5.81 11.44
N LEU A 12 -52.77 -5.68 10.14
CA LEU A 12 -51.75 -5.32 9.16
C LEU A 12 -51.13 -3.96 9.45
N PHE A 13 -51.95 -2.97 9.82
CA PHE A 13 -51.47 -1.65 10.24
C PHE A 13 -50.61 -1.74 11.50
N GLY A 14 -51.03 -2.51 12.51
CA GLY A 14 -50.24 -2.73 13.72
C GLY A 14 -48.88 -3.36 13.42
N ILE A 15 -48.84 -4.39 12.57
CA ILE A 15 -47.59 -5.03 12.12
C ILE A 15 -46.70 -4.02 11.38
N LEU A 16 -47.27 -3.22 10.48
CA LEU A 16 -46.53 -2.19 9.75
C LEU A 16 -45.92 -1.15 10.72
N MET A 17 -46.69 -0.68 11.70
CA MET A 17 -46.20 0.26 12.70
C MET A 17 -45.08 -0.35 13.53
N VAL A 18 -45.25 -1.58 14.04
CA VAL A 18 -44.20 -2.28 14.78
C VAL A 18 -42.94 -2.42 13.93
N PHE A 19 -43.08 -2.79 12.66
CA PHE A 19 -41.96 -2.90 11.75
C PHE A 19 -41.24 -1.57 11.56
N LEU A 20 -41.95 -0.47 11.26
CA LEU A 20 -41.35 0.86 11.08
C LEU A 20 -40.65 1.36 12.35
N PHE A 21 -41.29 1.22 13.52
CA PHE A 21 -40.70 1.65 14.78
C PHE A 21 -39.57 0.75 15.26
N ALA A 22 -39.50 -0.52 14.84
CA ALA A 22 -38.41 -1.42 15.20
C ALA A 22 -37.05 -0.91 14.70
N PHE A 23 -36.97 -0.32 13.51
CA PHE A 23 -35.74 0.28 12.97
C PHE A 23 -35.25 1.44 13.84
N MET A 24 -36.17 2.31 14.27
CA MET A 24 -35.86 3.43 15.16
C MET A 24 -35.46 2.93 16.55
N ALA A 25 -36.19 1.97 17.11
CA ALA A 25 -35.90 1.39 18.42
C ALA A 25 -34.53 0.70 18.43
N GLN A 26 -34.22 -0.10 17.41
CA GLN A 26 -32.92 -0.74 17.28
C GLN A 26 -31.79 0.29 17.10
N LYS A 27 -32.05 1.39 16.40
CA LYS A 27 -31.07 2.49 16.27
C LYS A 27 -30.82 3.20 17.60
N GLN A 28 -31.87 3.49 18.37
CA GLN A 28 -31.75 4.25 19.61
C GLN A 28 -31.22 3.42 20.77
N PHE A 29 -31.66 2.16 20.88
CA PHE A 29 -31.43 1.32 22.06
C PHE A 29 -30.45 0.17 21.81
N HIS A 30 -30.05 -0.08 20.56
CA HIS A 30 -29.12 -1.15 20.19
C HIS A 30 -29.49 -2.52 20.79
N LEU A 31 -30.79 -2.83 20.80
CA LEU A 31 -31.38 -4.01 21.45
C LEU A 31 -30.73 -5.33 21.01
N PHE A 32 -30.24 -5.38 19.76
CA PHE A 32 -29.53 -6.52 19.19
C PHE A 32 -28.12 -6.13 18.74
N LYS A 33 -27.11 -6.94 19.08
CA LYS A 33 -25.75 -6.77 18.57
C LYS A 33 -25.66 -7.28 17.14
N MET A 34 -25.35 -6.39 16.20
CA MET A 34 -25.19 -6.75 14.79
C MET A 34 -23.71 -6.98 14.44
N LYS A 35 -23.44 -8.01 13.65
CA LYS A 35 -22.12 -8.19 13.05
C LYS A 35 -21.90 -7.08 12.00
N PRO A 36 -20.81 -6.31 12.06
CA PRO A 36 -20.54 -5.24 11.10
C PRO A 36 -20.38 -5.79 9.68
N LEU A 37 -20.72 -4.98 8.68
CA LEU A 37 -20.43 -5.31 7.28
C LEU A 37 -18.91 -5.27 7.04
N ALA A 38 -18.43 -6.13 6.15
CA ALA A 38 -17.07 -6.03 5.63
C ALA A 38 -16.96 -4.89 4.61
N GLY A 39 -15.76 -4.34 4.47
CA GLY A 39 -15.44 -3.22 3.58
C GLY A 39 -15.17 -1.92 4.34
N PHE A 40 -14.75 -0.88 3.61
CA PHE A 40 -14.52 0.45 4.15
C PHE A 40 -15.86 1.14 4.45
N ILE A 41 -16.04 1.57 5.70
CA ILE A 41 -17.20 2.37 6.12
C ILE A 41 -16.69 3.80 6.31
N LYS A 42 -17.17 4.72 5.48
CA LYS A 42 -16.90 6.15 5.67
C LYS A 42 -17.62 6.57 6.96
N ASN A 43 -16.88 7.16 7.90
CA ASN A 43 -17.50 7.75 9.08
C ASN A 43 -18.19 9.05 8.65
N THR A 44 -19.52 9.04 8.51
CA THR A 44 -20.28 10.28 8.43
C THR A 44 -20.34 10.94 9.80
N GLU A 45 -19.96 12.21 9.87
CA GLU A 45 -20.07 13.02 11.09
C GLU A 45 -21.53 13.19 11.54
N VAL A 46 -21.73 13.50 12.82
CA VAL A 46 -23.06 13.85 13.33
C VAL A 46 -23.36 15.27 12.86
N PRO A 47 -24.42 15.53 12.08
CA PRO A 47 -24.75 16.89 11.69
C PRO A 47 -25.15 17.71 12.93
N GLU A 48 -24.54 18.88 13.09
CA GLU A 48 -24.95 19.84 14.11
C GLU A 48 -26.23 20.57 13.69
N LEU A 49 -27.23 20.60 14.57
CA LEU A 49 -28.45 21.36 14.33
C LEU A 49 -28.23 22.82 14.76
N THR A 50 -28.05 23.69 13.78
CA THR A 50 -27.99 25.15 13.96
C THR A 50 -29.08 25.82 13.13
N MET A 51 -29.42 27.07 13.44
CA MET A 51 -30.46 27.77 12.67
C MET A 51 -30.04 28.01 11.21
N ASP A 52 -28.74 28.20 10.97
CA ASP A 52 -28.17 28.41 9.64
C ASP A 52 -28.14 27.11 8.83
N SER A 53 -27.73 25.98 9.44
CA SER A 53 -27.73 24.67 8.78
C SER A 53 -29.14 24.15 8.49
N TYR A 54 -30.13 24.47 9.36
CA TYR A 54 -31.53 24.12 9.14
C TYR A 54 -32.16 24.93 8.00
N ARG A 55 -31.89 26.24 7.93
CA ARG A 55 -32.44 27.13 6.89
C ARG A 55 -31.81 26.92 5.51
N SER A 56 -30.53 26.57 5.47
CA SER A 56 -29.81 26.27 4.23
C SER A 56 -30.13 24.89 3.65
N GLY A 57 -30.74 23.99 4.43
CA GLY A 57 -30.99 22.59 4.04
C GLY A 57 -29.80 21.65 4.27
N GLU A 58 -28.67 22.18 4.75
CA GLU A 58 -27.45 21.41 4.97
C GLU A 58 -27.63 20.35 6.06
N TYR A 59 -28.34 20.68 7.13
CA TYR A 59 -28.62 19.73 8.22
C TYR A 59 -29.40 18.51 7.71
N GLN A 60 -30.44 18.73 6.91
CA GLN A 60 -31.30 17.70 6.33
C GLN A 60 -30.50 16.81 5.39
N ALA A 61 -29.71 17.39 4.48
CA ALA A 61 -28.87 16.63 3.55
C ALA A 61 -27.84 15.75 4.28
N LYS A 62 -27.16 16.30 5.29
CA LYS A 62 -26.19 15.54 6.11
C LYS A 62 -26.89 14.47 6.96
N LEU A 63 -28.06 14.76 7.50
CA LEU A 63 -28.86 13.81 8.29
C LEU A 63 -29.36 12.65 7.42
N GLU A 64 -29.88 12.91 6.22
CA GLU A 64 -30.30 11.88 5.26
C GLU A 64 -29.14 10.96 4.88
N SER A 65 -27.99 11.55 4.55
CA SER A 65 -26.76 10.79 4.27
C SER A 65 -26.38 9.89 5.45
N ARG A 66 -26.31 10.43 6.67
CA ARG A 66 -26.00 9.67 7.89
C ARG A 66 -27.03 8.59 8.19
N LEU A 67 -28.32 8.86 8.00
CA LEU A 67 -29.39 7.90 8.25
C LEU A 67 -29.31 6.74 7.27
N SER A 68 -28.98 7.00 6.00
CA SER A 68 -28.77 5.95 4.99
C SER A 68 -27.62 5.00 5.36
N GLU A 69 -26.64 5.49 6.12
CA GLU A 69 -25.47 4.72 6.56
C GLU A 69 -25.63 4.07 7.93
N THR A 70 -26.63 4.47 8.74
CA THR A 70 -26.66 4.09 10.15
C THR A 70 -28.02 3.69 10.71
N PHE A 71 -29.04 3.44 9.88
CA PHE A 71 -30.36 2.99 10.35
C PHE A 71 -30.32 1.65 11.11
N GLY A 72 -31.28 1.41 12.02
CA GLY A 72 -31.34 0.16 12.79
C GLY A 72 -31.57 -1.06 11.89
N PHE A 73 -30.98 -2.21 12.21
CA PHE A 73 -31.00 -3.41 11.35
C PHE A 73 -30.37 -3.24 9.95
N ARG A 74 -29.56 -2.20 9.73
CA ARG A 74 -28.88 -1.98 8.46
C ARG A 74 -28.10 -3.20 7.98
N GLU A 75 -27.31 -3.81 8.85
CA GLU A 75 -26.45 -4.94 8.48
C GLU A 75 -27.26 -6.14 7.99
N PRO A 76 -28.25 -6.69 8.74
CA PRO A 76 -29.04 -7.81 8.24
C PRO A 76 -29.87 -7.48 7.00
N VAL A 77 -30.38 -6.24 6.84
CA VAL A 77 -31.11 -5.82 5.63
C VAL A 77 -30.20 -5.82 4.40
N ILE A 78 -29.00 -5.24 4.51
CA ILE A 78 -28.03 -5.24 3.41
C ILE A 78 -27.60 -6.67 3.07
N ARG A 79 -27.33 -7.52 4.06
CA ARG A 79 -26.98 -8.92 3.80
C ARG A 79 -28.11 -9.69 3.13
N ALA A 80 -29.36 -9.46 3.52
CA ALA A 80 -30.53 -10.10 2.90
C ALA A 80 -30.69 -9.65 1.45
N TYR A 81 -30.53 -8.36 1.17
CA TYR A 81 -30.58 -7.83 -0.19
C TYR A 81 -29.44 -8.38 -1.06
N ASN A 82 -28.21 -8.41 -0.55
CA ASN A 82 -27.06 -9.01 -1.26
C ASN A 82 -27.27 -10.50 -1.51
N GLN A 83 -27.86 -11.23 -0.55
CA GLN A 83 -28.19 -12.64 -0.71
C GLN A 83 -29.22 -12.87 -1.81
N TYR A 84 -30.25 -12.04 -1.87
CA TYR A 84 -31.26 -12.06 -2.93
C TYR A 84 -30.62 -11.81 -4.31
N LEU A 85 -29.80 -10.77 -4.44
CA LEU A 85 -29.09 -10.47 -5.69
C LEU A 85 -28.19 -11.64 -6.11
N TRP A 86 -27.50 -12.25 -5.16
CA TRP A 86 -26.62 -13.38 -5.42
C TRP A 86 -27.37 -14.63 -5.88
N TRP A 87 -28.45 -15.01 -5.20
CA TRP A 87 -29.20 -16.22 -5.55
C TRP A 87 -30.00 -16.07 -6.85
N CYS A 88 -30.67 -14.94 -7.05
CA CYS A 88 -31.58 -14.78 -8.18
C CYS A 88 -30.86 -14.34 -9.47
N TYR A 89 -29.77 -13.57 -9.35
CA TYR A 89 -29.15 -12.92 -10.51
C TYR A 89 -27.64 -13.16 -10.62
N ARG A 90 -27.01 -13.80 -9.62
CA ARG A 90 -25.55 -13.90 -9.53
C ARG A 90 -24.87 -12.52 -9.63
N LYS A 91 -25.48 -11.51 -9.01
CA LYS A 91 -24.97 -10.13 -8.95
C LYS A 91 -24.52 -9.78 -7.54
N THR A 92 -23.62 -8.81 -7.45
CA THR A 92 -23.16 -8.23 -6.19
C THR A 92 -23.27 -6.70 -6.25
N TYR A 93 -23.54 -6.08 -5.10
CA TYR A 93 -23.47 -4.63 -4.94
C TYR A 93 -22.02 -4.16 -4.69
N CYS A 94 -21.11 -5.09 -4.42
CA CYS A 94 -19.69 -4.82 -4.31
C CYS A 94 -19.11 -4.58 -5.72
N HIS A 95 -19.08 -3.32 -6.16
CA HIS A 95 -18.76 -2.93 -7.54
C HIS A 95 -17.36 -3.36 -8.02
N PHE A 96 -16.44 -3.55 -7.09
CA PHE A 96 -15.08 -3.98 -7.40
C PHE A 96 -14.93 -5.50 -7.51
N ILE A 97 -16.00 -6.28 -7.27
CA ILE A 97 -16.02 -7.73 -7.47
C ILE A 97 -16.91 -8.09 -8.67
N ALA A 98 -16.34 -8.82 -9.62
CA ALA A 98 -17.02 -9.44 -10.73
C ALA A 98 -17.28 -10.94 -10.44
N PRO A 99 -18.55 -11.37 -10.34
CA PRO A 99 -18.90 -12.79 -10.20
C PRO A 99 -18.57 -13.58 -11.47
N GLY A 100 -17.64 -14.53 -11.35
CA GLY A 100 -17.28 -15.46 -12.42
C GLY A 100 -18.12 -16.74 -12.41
N LYS A 101 -17.79 -17.64 -13.35
CA LYS A 101 -18.41 -18.97 -13.42
C LYS A 101 -17.98 -19.83 -12.24
N GLU A 102 -18.81 -20.82 -11.94
CA GLU A 102 -18.58 -21.82 -10.88
C GLU A 102 -18.34 -21.24 -9.48
N GLY A 103 -18.63 -19.96 -9.24
CA GLY A 103 -18.39 -19.30 -7.95
C GLY A 103 -16.97 -18.74 -7.78
N TYR A 104 -16.22 -18.56 -8.87
CA TYR A 104 -15.04 -17.70 -8.88
C TYR A 104 -15.44 -16.24 -8.66
N LEU A 105 -14.59 -15.50 -7.94
CA LEU A 105 -14.69 -14.05 -7.82
C LEU A 105 -13.43 -13.43 -8.42
N PHE A 106 -13.62 -12.39 -9.22
CA PHE A 106 -12.53 -11.60 -9.80
C PHE A 106 -12.68 -10.15 -9.39
N TYR A 107 -11.58 -9.40 -9.42
CA TYR A 107 -11.65 -7.95 -9.32
C TYR A 107 -12.16 -7.38 -10.64
N THR A 108 -13.10 -6.42 -10.61
CA THR A 108 -13.71 -5.88 -11.83
C THR A 108 -12.66 -5.26 -12.76
N GLU A 109 -11.70 -4.49 -12.21
CA GLU A 109 -10.60 -3.90 -13.01
C GLU A 109 -9.74 -4.98 -13.69
N ALA A 110 -9.53 -6.13 -13.04
CA ALA A 110 -8.74 -7.24 -13.61
C ALA A 110 -9.48 -7.94 -14.77
N VAL A 111 -10.81 -8.02 -14.69
CA VAL A 111 -11.64 -8.49 -15.81
C VAL A 111 -11.60 -7.48 -16.95
N ASP A 112 -11.74 -6.20 -16.65
CA ASP A 112 -11.71 -5.14 -17.63
C ASP A 112 -10.35 -5.05 -18.34
N ASP A 113 -9.22 -5.22 -17.63
CA ASP A 113 -7.89 -5.27 -18.23
C ASP A 113 -7.70 -6.51 -19.12
N TYR A 114 -8.22 -7.68 -18.72
CA TYR A 114 -8.19 -8.89 -19.55
C TYR A 114 -8.88 -8.66 -20.91
N TYR A 115 -9.99 -7.91 -20.93
CA TYR A 115 -10.69 -7.53 -22.15
C TYR A 115 -10.20 -6.21 -22.78
N GLY A 116 -9.10 -5.64 -22.28
CA GLY A 116 -8.50 -4.40 -22.80
C GLY A 116 -9.32 -3.13 -22.56
N LEU A 117 -10.33 -3.15 -21.70
CA LEU A 117 -11.15 -1.99 -21.39
C LEU A 117 -10.43 -1.03 -20.45
N GLU A 118 -9.59 -1.54 -19.55
CA GLU A 118 -8.91 -0.72 -18.54
C GLU A 118 -7.92 0.27 -19.17
N SER A 119 -7.17 -0.17 -20.19
CA SER A 119 -6.30 0.71 -20.98
C SER A 119 -7.06 1.89 -21.61
N ILE A 120 -8.28 1.65 -22.12
CA ILE A 120 -9.10 2.71 -22.70
C ILE A 120 -9.60 3.66 -21.61
N LYS A 121 -10.08 3.13 -20.48
CA LYS A 121 -10.56 3.98 -19.37
C LYS A 121 -9.47 4.90 -18.86
N MET A 122 -8.25 4.39 -18.72
CA MET A 122 -7.12 5.15 -18.18
C MET A 122 -6.50 6.11 -19.21
N TYR A 123 -6.28 5.65 -20.45
CA TYR A 123 -5.50 6.38 -21.44
C TYR A 123 -6.31 6.93 -22.63
N ARG A 124 -7.63 6.73 -22.62
CA ARG A 124 -8.60 7.06 -23.69
C ARG A 124 -8.49 6.21 -24.97
N ASN A 125 -7.32 5.69 -25.29
CA ASN A 125 -7.10 4.76 -26.41
C ASN A 125 -5.83 3.92 -26.20
N TYR A 126 -5.69 2.87 -27.01
CA TYR A 126 -4.58 1.92 -26.93
C TYR A 126 -3.23 2.48 -27.34
N ASP A 127 -3.17 3.44 -28.27
CA ASP A 127 -1.89 4.05 -28.69
C ASP A 127 -1.26 4.87 -27.58
N ARG A 128 -2.07 5.62 -26.84
CA ARG A 128 -1.63 6.36 -25.65
C ARG A 128 -1.19 5.42 -24.55
N ALA A 129 -1.91 4.32 -24.33
CA ALA A 129 -1.49 3.31 -23.36
C ALA A 129 -0.13 2.70 -23.73
N ARG A 130 0.08 2.36 -25.02
CA ARG A 130 1.38 1.88 -25.53
C ARG A 130 2.50 2.92 -25.39
N GLU A 131 2.19 4.19 -25.64
CA GLU A 131 3.14 5.30 -25.49
C GLU A 131 3.57 5.47 -24.02
N TRP A 132 2.62 5.47 -23.09
CA TRP A 132 2.90 5.56 -21.66
C TRP A 132 3.73 4.39 -21.16
N ALA A 133 3.39 3.16 -21.55
CA ALA A 133 4.19 1.99 -21.17
C ALA A 133 5.63 2.07 -21.70
N ARG A 134 5.84 2.49 -22.96
CA ARG A 134 7.19 2.69 -23.52
C ARG A 134 7.97 3.75 -22.75
N LYS A 135 7.33 4.87 -22.41
CA LYS A 135 7.95 5.95 -21.62
C LYS A 135 8.33 5.47 -20.24
N ASN A 136 7.44 4.76 -19.56
CA ASN A 136 7.71 4.25 -18.22
C ASN A 136 8.84 3.23 -18.21
N VAL A 137 8.87 2.27 -19.14
CA VAL A 137 9.99 1.32 -19.28
C VAL A 137 11.31 2.02 -19.59
N LEU A 138 11.30 3.07 -20.44
CA LEU A 138 12.49 3.89 -20.67
C LEU A 138 12.96 4.58 -19.39
N MET A 139 12.05 5.17 -18.62
CA MET A 139 12.38 5.80 -17.34
C MET A 139 12.90 4.79 -16.32
N MET A 140 12.34 3.58 -16.28
CA MET A 140 12.82 2.50 -15.42
C MET A 140 14.26 2.11 -15.75
N GLU A 141 14.59 1.98 -17.03
CA GLU A 141 15.95 1.66 -17.46
C GLU A 141 16.94 2.79 -17.11
N LYS A 142 16.53 4.04 -17.29
CA LYS A 142 17.32 5.21 -16.85
C LYS A 142 17.53 5.19 -15.33
N LEU A 143 16.50 4.89 -14.54
CA LEU A 143 16.61 4.77 -13.09
C LEU A 143 17.55 3.63 -12.70
N ARG A 144 17.43 2.48 -13.35
CA ARG A 144 18.34 1.33 -13.13
C ARG A 144 19.79 1.71 -13.35
N HIS A 145 20.07 2.42 -14.45
CA HIS A 145 21.42 2.89 -14.74
C HIS A 145 21.95 3.83 -13.65
N VAL A 146 21.13 4.79 -13.21
CA VAL A 146 21.51 5.75 -12.17
C VAL A 146 21.74 5.06 -10.82
N LEU A 147 20.89 4.10 -10.45
CA LEU A 147 21.00 3.36 -9.18
C LEU A 147 22.20 2.42 -9.15
N LYS A 148 22.59 1.86 -10.31
CA LYS A 148 23.79 1.01 -10.45
C LYS A 148 25.06 1.74 -10.01
N ASP A 149 25.16 3.05 -10.26
CA ASP A 149 26.32 3.88 -9.82
C ASP A 149 26.48 3.91 -8.29
N TYR A 150 25.41 3.59 -7.55
CA TYR A 150 25.36 3.58 -6.09
C TYR A 150 25.27 2.17 -5.50
N GLY A 151 25.47 1.12 -6.32
CA GLY A 151 25.41 -0.27 -5.89
C GLY A 151 24.00 -0.77 -5.54
N VAL A 152 22.97 -0.11 -6.06
CA VAL A 152 21.57 -0.47 -5.83
C VAL A 152 21.03 -1.18 -7.07
N GLU A 153 20.58 -2.43 -6.92
CA GLU A 153 19.93 -3.16 -8.01
C GLU A 153 18.47 -2.75 -8.12
N PHE A 154 18.04 -2.36 -9.33
CA PHE A 154 16.63 -2.09 -9.62
C PHE A 154 16.07 -3.14 -10.57
N LEU A 155 15.05 -3.85 -10.10
CA LEU A 155 14.38 -4.91 -10.84
C LEU A 155 12.86 -4.82 -10.71
N CYS A 156 12.18 -5.55 -11.60
CA CYS A 156 10.73 -5.66 -11.59
C CYS A 156 10.27 -7.08 -11.24
N PHE A 157 9.27 -7.18 -10.38
CA PHE A 157 8.59 -8.42 -10.06
C PHE A 157 7.12 -8.32 -10.48
N MET A 158 6.76 -8.99 -11.57
CA MET A 158 5.39 -9.02 -12.08
C MET A 158 4.63 -10.17 -11.42
N GLY A 159 3.79 -9.86 -10.44
CA GLY A 159 3.02 -10.88 -9.72
C GLY A 159 1.90 -11.48 -10.58
N PRO A 160 1.34 -12.62 -10.14
CA PRO A 160 0.46 -13.43 -10.99
C PRO A 160 -0.88 -12.75 -11.26
N ASN A 161 -1.37 -12.87 -12.49
CA ASN A 161 -2.68 -12.37 -12.87
C ASN A 161 -3.75 -13.48 -12.85
N LYS A 162 -4.70 -13.37 -11.91
CA LYS A 162 -5.80 -14.34 -11.75
C LYS A 162 -6.67 -14.47 -13.01
N THR A 163 -6.97 -13.38 -13.72
CA THR A 163 -7.83 -13.43 -14.92
C THR A 163 -7.14 -14.15 -16.07
N GLN A 164 -5.81 -14.05 -16.15
CA GLN A 164 -5.01 -14.80 -17.10
C GLN A 164 -4.74 -16.26 -16.69
N LEU A 165 -4.70 -16.56 -15.39
CA LEU A 165 -4.56 -17.94 -14.90
C LEU A 165 -5.84 -18.75 -15.02
N TYR A 166 -6.99 -18.09 -14.87
CA TYR A 166 -8.31 -18.71 -14.81
C TYR A 166 -9.30 -18.09 -15.82
N PRO A 167 -8.94 -17.90 -17.10
CA PRO A 167 -9.79 -17.25 -18.09
C PRO A 167 -11.09 -18.02 -18.35
N GLU A 168 -11.08 -19.34 -18.18
CA GLU A 168 -12.25 -20.21 -18.36
C GLU A 168 -13.41 -19.86 -17.40
N TYR A 169 -13.08 -19.27 -16.25
CA TYR A 169 -14.03 -18.89 -15.21
C TYR A 169 -14.46 -17.43 -15.26
N LEU A 170 -13.94 -16.63 -16.20
CA LEU A 170 -14.33 -15.23 -16.34
C LEU A 170 -15.82 -15.09 -16.68
N PRO A 171 -16.47 -14.00 -16.22
CA PRO A 171 -17.77 -13.61 -16.76
C PRO A 171 -17.64 -13.31 -18.26
N TYR A 172 -18.71 -13.57 -19.01
CA TYR A 172 -18.72 -13.28 -20.44
C TYR A 172 -18.67 -11.76 -20.68
N HIS A 173 -17.72 -11.33 -21.50
CA HIS A 173 -17.71 -10.03 -22.15
C HIS A 173 -17.54 -10.23 -23.65
N GLU A 174 -17.86 -9.18 -24.42
CA GLU A 174 -17.48 -9.16 -25.82
C GLU A 174 -15.96 -9.31 -25.96
N PRO A 175 -15.47 -10.08 -26.95
CA PRO A 175 -14.05 -10.20 -27.20
C PRO A 175 -13.40 -8.81 -27.36
N ALA A 176 -12.20 -8.66 -26.81
CA ALA A 176 -11.44 -7.44 -26.99
C ALA A 176 -11.21 -7.15 -28.48
N PRO A 177 -11.22 -5.87 -28.91
CA PRO A 177 -10.76 -5.49 -30.24
C PRO A 177 -9.39 -6.08 -30.56
N THR A 178 -9.10 -6.32 -31.84
CA THR A 178 -7.82 -6.93 -32.25
C THR A 178 -6.60 -6.06 -31.96
N ASP A 179 -6.80 -4.75 -31.78
CA ASP A 179 -5.77 -3.77 -31.44
C ASP A 179 -5.67 -3.49 -29.93
N ALA A 180 -6.47 -4.18 -29.12
CA ALA A 180 -6.43 -4.11 -27.68
C ALA A 180 -5.09 -4.58 -27.14
N ILE A 181 -4.70 -4.01 -26.00
CA ILE A 181 -3.50 -4.43 -25.28
C ILE A 181 -3.90 -4.95 -23.90
N ASN A 182 -3.27 -6.05 -23.52
CA ASN A 182 -3.10 -6.38 -22.12
C ASN A 182 -1.84 -5.63 -21.63
N THR A 183 -1.98 -4.80 -20.60
CA THR A 183 -0.89 -3.93 -20.16
C THR A 183 0.29 -4.73 -19.62
N ALA A 184 0.05 -5.73 -18.77
CA ALA A 184 1.10 -6.59 -18.23
C ALA A 184 1.91 -7.30 -19.33
N ASP A 185 1.25 -7.98 -20.28
CA ASP A 185 1.94 -8.69 -21.38
C ASP A 185 2.77 -7.71 -22.24
N TYR A 186 2.27 -6.49 -22.43
CA TYR A 186 2.98 -5.46 -23.18
C TYR A 186 4.23 -4.97 -22.42
N TYR A 187 4.15 -4.72 -21.12
CA TYR A 187 5.30 -4.39 -20.28
C TYR A 187 6.35 -5.51 -20.26
N ASP A 188 5.94 -6.76 -20.07
CA ASP A 188 6.81 -7.94 -20.16
C ASP A 188 7.55 -7.97 -21.52
N SER A 189 6.84 -7.76 -22.63
CA SER A 189 7.47 -7.71 -23.96
C SER A 189 8.51 -6.59 -24.09
N LEU A 190 8.21 -5.39 -23.58
CA LEU A 190 9.13 -4.25 -23.63
C LEU A 190 10.38 -4.50 -22.77
N MET A 191 10.20 -5.01 -21.55
CA MET A 191 11.30 -5.33 -20.64
C MET A 191 12.21 -6.43 -21.21
N ASN A 192 11.63 -7.45 -21.84
CA ASN A 192 12.41 -8.48 -22.54
C ASN A 192 13.23 -7.91 -23.71
N VAL A 193 12.65 -6.99 -24.51
CA VAL A 193 13.35 -6.37 -25.65
C VAL A 193 14.59 -5.59 -25.21
N ILE A 194 14.51 -4.88 -24.07
CA ILE A 194 15.63 -4.07 -23.57
C ILE A 194 16.54 -4.83 -22.59
N GLY A 195 16.19 -6.06 -22.22
CA GLY A 195 16.94 -6.84 -21.22
C GLY A 195 16.83 -6.28 -19.80
N PHE A 196 15.72 -5.62 -19.46
CA PHE A 196 15.49 -5.11 -18.11
C PHE A 196 15.35 -6.28 -17.12
N PRO A 197 15.98 -6.25 -15.92
CA PRO A 197 15.85 -7.33 -14.95
C PRO A 197 14.42 -7.48 -14.44
N HIS A 198 13.74 -8.56 -14.82
CA HIS A 198 12.38 -8.82 -14.36
C HIS A 198 12.02 -10.31 -14.31
N ILE A 199 10.97 -10.61 -13.53
CA ILE A 199 10.34 -11.93 -13.47
C ILE A 199 8.85 -11.76 -13.74
N GLU A 200 8.27 -12.64 -14.58
CA GLU A 200 6.84 -12.67 -14.88
C GLU A 200 6.19 -13.95 -14.35
N MET A 201 5.43 -13.80 -13.25
CA MET A 201 4.91 -14.93 -12.49
C MET A 201 3.71 -15.61 -13.14
N THR A 202 2.94 -14.89 -13.96
CA THR A 202 1.74 -15.45 -14.59
C THR A 202 2.08 -16.57 -15.55
N ARG A 203 3.11 -16.39 -16.39
CA ARG A 203 3.63 -17.39 -17.33
C ARG A 203 4.16 -18.60 -16.61
N TRP A 204 4.89 -18.40 -15.52
CA TRP A 204 5.40 -19.51 -14.70
C TRP A 204 4.27 -20.31 -14.05
N TYR A 205 3.28 -19.62 -13.46
CA TYR A 205 2.10 -20.25 -12.87
C TYR A 205 1.22 -20.97 -13.89
N LYS A 206 1.05 -20.41 -15.10
CA LYS A 206 0.37 -21.10 -16.21
C LYS A 206 1.07 -22.43 -16.55
N ALA A 207 2.40 -22.47 -16.55
CA ALA A 207 3.17 -23.66 -16.89
C ALA A 207 3.05 -24.79 -15.85
N MET A 208 2.78 -24.46 -14.57
CA MET A 208 2.60 -25.45 -13.49
C MET A 208 1.13 -25.73 -13.14
N LYS A 209 0.18 -24.96 -13.68
CA LYS A 209 -1.25 -25.05 -13.32
C LYS A 209 -1.81 -26.47 -13.39
N ASP A 210 -1.41 -27.24 -14.41
CA ASP A 210 -1.91 -28.60 -14.64
C ASP A 210 -1.24 -29.68 -13.77
N THR A 211 -0.12 -29.34 -13.11
CA THR A 211 0.68 -30.29 -12.31
C THR A 211 0.63 -30.01 -10.81
N CYS A 212 0.23 -28.81 -10.39
CA CYS A 212 0.08 -28.47 -8.98
C CYS A 212 -1.11 -29.19 -8.31
N SER A 213 -0.90 -29.68 -7.08
CA SER A 213 -1.94 -30.32 -6.26
C SER A 213 -2.83 -29.35 -5.48
N PHE A 214 -2.56 -28.04 -5.62
CA PHE A 214 -3.24 -26.96 -4.93
C PHE A 214 -3.60 -25.85 -5.92
N GLN A 215 -4.54 -25.00 -5.53
CA GLN A 215 -4.97 -23.90 -6.37
C GLN A 215 -3.97 -22.73 -6.28
N LEU A 216 -3.41 -22.29 -7.41
CA LEU A 216 -2.38 -21.24 -7.42
C LEU A 216 -2.88 -19.86 -6.94
N ILE A 217 -4.16 -19.54 -7.18
CA ILE A 217 -4.81 -18.37 -6.60
C ILE A 217 -6.21 -18.82 -6.17
N PRO A 218 -6.60 -18.64 -4.90
CA PRO A 218 -7.90 -19.09 -4.40
C PRO A 218 -9.08 -18.57 -5.21
N LYS A 219 -10.16 -19.35 -5.21
CA LYS A 219 -11.33 -19.12 -6.06
C LYS A 219 -12.01 -17.77 -5.80
N ARG A 220 -12.00 -17.29 -4.55
CA ARG A 220 -12.72 -16.12 -4.03
C ARG A 220 -11.81 -15.17 -3.26
N ASP A 221 -10.53 -15.21 -3.58
CA ASP A 221 -9.53 -14.23 -3.18
C ASP A 221 -8.78 -13.76 -4.42
N THR A 222 -8.47 -12.47 -4.47
CA THR A 222 -7.64 -11.88 -5.50
C THR A 222 -6.17 -12.21 -5.25
N HIS A 223 -5.76 -12.36 -3.99
CA HIS A 223 -4.37 -12.59 -3.63
C HIS A 223 -3.98 -14.06 -3.83
N TRP A 224 -2.77 -14.28 -4.31
CA TRP A 224 -2.12 -15.60 -4.50
C TRP A 224 -1.91 -16.45 -3.24
N ARG A 225 -1.99 -15.85 -2.03
CA ARG A 225 -1.92 -16.57 -0.75
C ARG A 225 -0.68 -17.45 -0.65
N TYR A 226 -0.85 -18.70 -0.27
CA TYR A 226 0.23 -19.66 -0.06
C TYR A 226 1.13 -19.86 -1.28
N ALA A 227 0.60 -19.70 -2.51
CA ALA A 227 1.43 -19.79 -3.70
C ALA A 227 2.50 -18.69 -3.76
N ALA A 228 2.30 -17.55 -3.08
CA ALA A 228 3.26 -16.46 -3.00
C ALA A 228 4.66 -16.92 -2.54
N ALA A 229 4.73 -17.93 -1.67
CA ALA A 229 6.00 -18.47 -1.20
C ALA A 229 6.90 -18.94 -2.36
N TYR A 230 6.35 -19.61 -3.37
CA TYR A 230 7.10 -20.03 -4.57
C TYR A 230 7.54 -18.84 -5.44
N GLY A 231 6.70 -17.79 -5.51
CA GLY A 231 7.04 -16.59 -6.25
C GLY A 231 8.15 -15.79 -5.61
N PHE A 232 8.11 -15.66 -4.28
CA PHE A 232 9.15 -14.95 -3.55
C PHE A 232 10.43 -15.77 -3.42
N ASP A 233 10.36 -17.10 -3.30
CA ASP A 233 11.52 -17.98 -3.49
C ASP A 233 12.22 -17.71 -4.84
N SER A 234 11.45 -17.70 -5.93
CA SER A 234 11.99 -17.36 -7.26
C SER A 234 12.55 -15.94 -7.35
N LEU A 235 11.93 -14.98 -6.67
CA LEU A 235 12.42 -13.60 -6.61
C LEU A 235 13.78 -13.53 -5.90
N PHE A 236 13.93 -14.14 -4.73
CA PHE A 236 15.19 -14.14 -3.99
C PHE A 236 16.28 -14.88 -4.76
N CYS A 237 15.98 -16.04 -5.37
CA CYS A 237 16.91 -16.73 -6.27
C CYS A 237 17.33 -15.87 -7.49
N TYR A 238 16.46 -15.00 -7.98
CA TYR A 238 16.81 -14.04 -9.03
C TYR A 238 17.67 -12.89 -8.50
N MET A 239 17.32 -12.32 -7.35
CA MET A 239 18.06 -11.25 -6.68
C MET A 239 19.51 -11.67 -6.35
N ASP A 240 19.70 -12.91 -5.89
CA ASP A 240 21.02 -13.48 -5.60
C ASP A 240 21.98 -13.39 -6.79
N ARG A 241 21.44 -13.49 -8.02
CA ARG A 241 22.23 -13.43 -9.27
C ARG A 241 22.54 -12.01 -9.75
N LEU A 242 21.98 -10.97 -9.13
CA LEU A 242 22.15 -9.59 -9.58
C LEU A 242 23.29 -8.85 -8.86
N ASN A 243 23.75 -9.36 -7.72
CA ASN A 243 24.81 -8.76 -6.92
C ASN A 243 26.01 -9.70 -6.74
N ASP A 244 27.12 -9.13 -6.27
CA ASP A 244 28.37 -9.86 -6.03
C ASP A 244 28.45 -10.54 -4.64
N PHE A 245 27.34 -10.54 -3.89
CA PHE A 245 27.23 -11.19 -2.58
C PHE A 245 26.05 -12.16 -2.58
N GLY A 246 26.20 -13.28 -1.87
CA GLY A 246 25.11 -14.23 -1.70
C GLY A 246 24.06 -13.72 -0.71
N ILE A 247 22.79 -14.04 -0.95
CA ILE A 247 21.68 -13.78 -0.02
C ILE A 247 21.09 -15.09 0.53
N PRO A 248 20.25 -15.04 1.59
CA PRO A 248 19.65 -16.26 2.13
C PRO A 248 18.78 -16.97 1.10
N ASP A 249 18.96 -18.29 0.99
CA ASP A 249 18.18 -19.18 0.15
C ASP A 249 16.87 -19.55 0.84
N ILE A 250 15.77 -19.40 0.12
CA ILE A 250 14.45 -19.80 0.56
C ILE A 250 14.18 -21.20 0.01
N HIS A 251 13.62 -22.09 0.81
CA HIS A 251 13.22 -23.41 0.35
C HIS A 251 11.78 -23.70 0.74
N VAL A 252 10.92 -23.83 -0.27
CA VAL A 252 9.53 -24.24 -0.09
C VAL A 252 9.45 -25.77 -0.19
N ASN A 253 9.54 -26.45 0.95
CA ASN A 253 9.62 -27.91 1.06
C ASN A 253 8.32 -28.62 0.70
N GLY A 254 7.20 -27.92 0.79
CA GLY A 254 5.88 -28.44 0.43
C GLY A 254 4.75 -27.56 0.90
N MET A 255 3.53 -28.04 0.69
CA MET A 255 2.29 -27.37 1.09
C MET A 255 1.56 -28.22 2.12
N ILE A 256 1.45 -27.72 3.34
CA ILE A 256 0.74 -28.35 4.44
C ILE A 256 -0.75 -28.02 4.31
N LYS A 257 -1.58 -29.03 4.07
CA LYS A 257 -3.03 -28.87 4.03
C LYS A 257 -3.56 -28.54 5.43
N LEU A 258 -4.37 -27.48 5.53
CA LEU A 258 -5.00 -27.05 6.78
C LEU A 258 -6.43 -27.57 6.88
N ASP A 259 -6.85 -27.98 8.08
CA ASP A 259 -8.21 -28.46 8.37
C ASP A 259 -9.25 -27.32 8.54
N THR A 260 -8.86 -26.07 8.26
CA THR A 260 -9.71 -24.90 8.52
C THR A 260 -10.36 -24.34 7.25
N ASN A 261 -11.69 -24.30 7.26
CA ASN A 261 -12.50 -23.70 6.20
C ASN A 261 -13.04 -22.32 6.66
N TYR A 262 -12.22 -21.28 6.62
CA TYR A 262 -12.70 -19.90 6.82
C TYR A 262 -12.95 -19.20 5.47
N ARG A 263 -13.89 -18.25 5.43
CA ARG A 263 -14.20 -17.47 4.20
C ARG A 263 -12.96 -16.74 3.68
N GLU A 264 -12.73 -16.80 2.38
CA GLU A 264 -11.70 -16.02 1.69
C GLU A 264 -12.02 -14.52 1.76
N SER A 265 -11.02 -13.66 1.52
CA SER A 265 -11.14 -12.23 1.81
C SER A 265 -12.24 -11.56 0.99
N ASP A 266 -12.27 -11.80 -0.32
CA ASP A 266 -13.21 -11.09 -1.21
C ASP A 266 -14.64 -11.60 -1.05
N GLU A 267 -14.83 -12.89 -0.71
CA GLU A 267 -16.14 -13.41 -0.34
C GLU A 267 -16.74 -12.64 0.85
N LYS A 268 -15.91 -12.22 1.83
CA LYS A 268 -16.41 -11.45 2.97
C LYS A 268 -17.00 -10.11 2.52
N ASN A 269 -16.40 -9.45 1.52
CA ASN A 269 -16.86 -8.17 0.99
C ASN A 269 -18.23 -8.25 0.30
N LEU A 270 -18.65 -9.44 -0.15
CA LEU A 270 -20.01 -9.65 -0.67
C LEU A 270 -21.09 -9.50 0.41
N ASN A 271 -20.73 -9.59 1.70
CA ASN A 271 -21.65 -9.48 2.82
C ASN A 271 -22.87 -10.42 2.68
N LEU A 272 -22.66 -11.68 2.29
CA LEU A 272 -23.72 -12.67 2.17
C LEU A 272 -24.10 -13.26 3.53
N ILE A 273 -25.41 -13.54 3.72
CA ILE A 273 -25.91 -14.28 4.89
C ILE A 273 -25.30 -15.69 4.88
N PHE A 274 -25.54 -16.42 3.79
CA PHE A 274 -25.01 -17.76 3.59
C PHE A 274 -23.69 -17.67 2.81
N PRO A 275 -22.61 -18.30 3.32
CA PRO A 275 -21.35 -18.35 2.58
C PRO A 275 -21.56 -19.05 1.24
N ILE A 276 -20.71 -18.73 0.27
CA ILE A 276 -20.64 -19.53 -0.94
C ILE A 276 -20.00 -20.88 -0.52
N PRO A 277 -20.54 -22.06 -0.89
CA PRO A 277 -19.95 -23.33 -0.48
C PRO A 277 -18.51 -23.49 -1.00
N ASN A 278 -17.50 -23.50 -0.13
CA ASN A 278 -16.08 -23.72 -0.52
C ASN A 278 -15.63 -25.11 -0.08
N ASP A 279 -15.18 -25.92 -1.02
CA ASP A 279 -14.54 -27.22 -0.81
C ASP A 279 -13.03 -27.18 -1.03
N ALA A 280 -12.50 -26.04 -1.52
CA ALA A 280 -11.07 -25.88 -1.73
C ALA A 280 -10.32 -25.86 -0.39
N PRO A 281 -9.36 -26.77 -0.19
CA PRO A 281 -8.57 -26.78 1.02
C PRO A 281 -7.59 -25.60 1.04
N LYS A 282 -7.24 -25.18 2.25
CA LYS A 282 -6.19 -24.18 2.46
C LYS A 282 -4.85 -24.87 2.67
N TYR A 283 -3.80 -24.15 2.31
CA TYR A 283 -2.44 -24.61 2.46
C TYR A 283 -1.61 -23.61 3.24
N TRP A 284 -0.59 -24.12 3.92
CA TRP A 284 0.49 -23.35 4.51
C TRP A 284 1.81 -23.84 3.92
N PRO A 285 2.65 -22.96 3.38
CA PRO A 285 3.95 -23.37 2.85
C PRO A 285 4.87 -23.79 4.01
N ASP A 286 5.50 -24.94 3.87
CA ASP A 286 6.60 -25.35 4.73
C ASP A 286 7.88 -24.73 4.20
N VAL A 287 8.41 -23.74 4.93
CA VAL A 287 9.51 -22.89 4.48
C VAL A 287 10.69 -23.03 5.43
N THR A 288 11.86 -23.30 4.86
CA THR A 288 13.15 -23.23 5.54
C THR A 288 14.04 -22.19 4.86
N VAL A 289 14.93 -21.57 5.64
CA VAL A 289 15.92 -20.61 5.14
C VAL A 289 17.30 -21.17 5.40
N ASP A 290 18.16 -21.16 4.38
CA ASP A 290 19.59 -21.46 4.52
C ASP A 290 20.41 -20.21 4.16
N CYS A 291 21.57 -20.06 4.78
CA CYS A 291 22.50 -18.98 4.49
C CYS A 291 23.91 -19.55 4.61
N GLY A 292 24.52 -19.78 3.46
CA GLY A 292 25.88 -20.32 3.37
C GLY A 292 26.95 -19.35 3.89
N GLU A 293 28.20 -19.81 3.86
CA GLU A 293 29.34 -18.98 4.27
C GLU A 293 29.50 -17.77 3.32
N GLY A 294 29.51 -16.55 3.86
CA GLY A 294 29.59 -15.31 3.07
C GLY A 294 28.24 -14.75 2.60
N CYS A 295 27.12 -15.41 2.89
CA CYS A 295 25.80 -14.86 2.67
C CYS A 295 25.51 -13.70 3.64
N ARG A 296 24.91 -12.62 3.13
CA ARG A 296 24.38 -11.52 3.94
C ARG A 296 22.92 -11.28 3.63
N LYS A 297 22.15 -10.88 4.64
CA LYS A 297 20.77 -10.48 4.43
C LYS A 297 20.73 -9.12 3.70
N PRO A 298 19.98 -9.00 2.60
CA PRO A 298 19.86 -7.73 1.89
C PRO A 298 18.92 -6.77 2.60
N LYS A 299 19.12 -5.47 2.33
CA LYS A 299 18.13 -4.41 2.57
C LYS A 299 17.28 -4.24 1.33
N VAL A 300 15.96 -4.36 1.46
CA VAL A 300 15.06 -4.38 0.28
C VAL A 300 13.98 -3.31 0.40
N LEU A 301 13.87 -2.47 -0.63
CA LEU A 301 12.75 -1.55 -0.82
C LEU A 301 11.79 -2.15 -1.85
N PHE A 302 10.60 -2.55 -1.39
CA PHE A 302 9.50 -2.94 -2.27
C PHE A 302 8.61 -1.75 -2.56
N VAL A 303 8.33 -1.49 -3.84
CA VAL A 303 7.35 -0.48 -4.25
C VAL A 303 6.26 -1.18 -5.04
N GLY A 304 5.04 -1.26 -4.50
CA GLY A 304 4.02 -2.07 -5.16
C GLY A 304 2.64 -2.09 -4.51
N ASP A 305 1.87 -3.11 -4.87
CA ASP A 305 0.47 -3.28 -4.47
C ASP A 305 0.26 -4.23 -3.29
N SER A 306 -1.01 -4.61 -3.04
CA SER A 306 -1.40 -5.39 -1.86
C SER A 306 -0.96 -6.84 -1.87
N PHE A 307 -0.45 -7.37 -2.99
CA PHE A 307 0.03 -8.74 -3.04
C PHE A 307 1.36 -8.93 -2.31
N ILE A 308 2.06 -7.83 -1.98
CA ILE A 308 3.27 -7.86 -1.16
C ILE A 308 3.00 -8.36 0.27
N TRP A 309 1.78 -8.24 0.79
CA TRP A 309 1.45 -8.69 2.16
C TRP A 309 1.49 -10.21 2.32
N ASP A 310 1.38 -10.96 1.23
CA ASP A 310 1.57 -12.42 1.28
C ASP A 310 3.06 -12.79 1.42
N LEU A 311 4.01 -11.90 1.07
CA LEU A 311 5.43 -12.07 1.45
C LEU A 311 5.51 -12.18 2.98
N GLU A 312 4.79 -11.32 3.71
CA GLU A 312 4.81 -11.23 5.19
C GLU A 312 4.19 -12.46 5.81
N THR A 313 3.08 -12.87 5.22
CA THR A 313 2.27 -13.93 5.78
C THR A 313 2.98 -15.27 5.70
N TYR A 314 3.79 -15.50 4.65
CA TYR A 314 4.27 -16.82 4.30
C TYR A 314 5.78 -17.02 4.37
N LEU A 315 6.57 -15.96 4.55
CA LEU A 315 8.04 -16.06 4.64
C LEU A 315 8.60 -15.38 5.91
N PRO A 316 9.66 -15.94 6.52
CA PRO A 316 10.27 -15.38 7.73
C PRO A 316 11.19 -14.19 7.41
N TRP A 317 10.63 -12.98 7.28
CA TRP A 317 11.36 -11.77 6.82
C TRP A 317 12.66 -11.47 7.57
N LYS A 318 12.64 -11.60 8.90
CA LYS A 318 13.81 -11.34 9.75
C LYS A 318 14.95 -12.34 9.51
N GLU A 319 14.67 -13.49 8.90
CA GLU A 319 15.66 -14.50 8.52
C GLU A 319 16.23 -14.25 7.12
N ILE A 320 15.44 -13.63 6.23
CA ILE A 320 15.82 -13.42 4.82
C ILE A 320 16.31 -12.01 4.49
N MET A 321 16.00 -10.99 5.30
CA MET A 321 16.34 -9.58 5.06
C MET A 321 16.96 -8.91 6.30
N ASP A 322 17.82 -7.92 6.08
CA ASP A 322 18.43 -7.09 7.14
C ASP A 322 17.52 -5.91 7.49
N ASP A 323 16.92 -5.31 6.46
CA ASP A 323 15.93 -4.25 6.58
C ASP A 323 14.95 -4.34 5.42
N VAL A 324 13.73 -3.84 5.63
CA VAL A 324 12.67 -3.85 4.62
C VAL A 324 11.86 -2.56 4.69
N GLU A 325 11.65 -1.95 3.54
CA GLU A 325 10.66 -0.90 3.36
C GLU A 325 9.64 -1.33 2.31
N ILE A 326 8.36 -1.04 2.57
CA ILE A 326 7.26 -1.31 1.63
C ILE A 326 6.55 -0.01 1.32
N TRP A 327 6.70 0.49 0.10
CA TRP A 327 5.98 1.64 -0.41
C TRP A 327 4.74 1.18 -1.15
N PHE A 328 3.64 1.15 -0.43
CA PHE A 328 2.33 0.76 -0.90
C PHE A 328 1.75 1.83 -1.84
N TYR A 329 1.63 1.47 -3.12
CA TYR A 329 1.23 2.34 -4.24
C TYR A 329 2.04 3.65 -4.32
N ASN A 330 3.26 3.67 -3.76
CA ASN A 330 4.08 4.89 -3.60
C ASN A 330 3.34 6.04 -2.86
N GLU A 331 2.30 5.71 -2.08
CA GLU A 331 1.54 6.68 -1.28
C GLU A 331 1.85 6.54 0.22
N SER A 332 1.99 5.30 0.68
CA SER A 332 2.26 4.96 2.08
C SER A 332 3.52 4.09 2.19
N ALA A 333 4.41 4.42 3.11
CA ALA A 333 5.60 3.65 3.44
C ALA A 333 5.39 2.91 4.76
N PHE A 334 5.77 1.63 4.78
CA PHE A 334 5.88 0.81 5.97
C PHE A 334 7.36 0.50 6.18
N VAL A 335 7.96 1.08 7.22
CA VAL A 335 9.41 1.07 7.42
C VAL A 335 9.80 0.07 8.51
N GLY A 336 10.76 -0.79 8.17
CA GLY A 336 11.29 -1.82 9.05
C GLY A 336 10.31 -2.95 9.36
N PHE A 337 10.78 -3.94 10.14
CA PHE A 337 9.97 -5.11 10.50
C PHE A 337 8.78 -4.81 11.40
N GLU A 338 8.78 -3.67 12.09
CA GLU A 338 7.66 -3.21 12.92
C GLU A 338 6.59 -2.46 12.09
N LYS A 339 6.85 -2.24 10.80
CA LYS A 339 5.94 -1.64 9.82
C LYS A 339 5.44 -0.27 10.26
N GLU A 340 6.38 0.60 10.65
CA GLU A 340 6.03 1.97 11.02
C GLU A 340 5.42 2.68 9.80
N TYR A 341 4.19 3.15 9.96
CA TYR A 341 3.44 3.79 8.87
C TYR A 341 3.84 5.25 8.74
N HIS A 342 4.18 5.65 7.52
CA HIS A 342 4.41 7.03 7.13
C HIS A 342 3.79 7.30 5.76
N PRO A 343 3.19 8.46 5.51
CA PRO A 343 2.99 8.91 4.14
C PRO A 343 4.36 9.00 3.42
N VAL A 344 4.45 8.54 2.17
CA VAL A 344 5.70 8.58 1.38
C VAL A 344 6.25 10.01 1.24
N THR A 345 5.36 11.01 1.30
CA THR A 345 5.73 12.43 1.27
C THR A 345 6.43 12.92 2.53
N GLU A 346 6.35 12.17 3.64
CA GLU A 346 6.92 12.54 4.94
C GLU A 346 8.26 11.85 5.22
N ILE A 347 8.68 10.89 4.40
CA ILE A 347 9.98 10.21 4.51
C ILE A 347 11.03 10.83 3.59
N ASN A 348 12.31 10.67 3.95
CA ASN A 348 13.42 10.96 3.04
C ASN A 348 13.59 9.84 2.01
N ARG A 349 12.81 9.92 0.94
CA ARG A 349 12.77 8.94 -0.16
C ARG A 349 14.13 8.63 -0.77
N LEU A 350 14.98 9.65 -0.97
CA LEU A 350 16.29 9.45 -1.58
C LEU A 350 17.20 8.62 -0.67
N ARG A 351 17.11 8.85 0.64
CA ARG A 351 17.82 8.08 1.65
C ARG A 351 17.36 6.62 1.66
N SER A 352 16.06 6.35 1.67
CA SER A 352 15.49 4.99 1.58
C SER A 352 15.92 4.26 0.30
N ILE A 353 15.80 4.91 -0.87
CA ILE A 353 16.22 4.34 -2.17
C ILE A 353 17.72 3.99 -2.16
N LEU A 354 18.57 4.88 -1.65
CA LEU A 354 20.03 4.69 -1.63
C LEU A 354 20.54 3.84 -0.45
N ASN A 355 19.69 3.50 0.52
CA ASN A 355 20.04 2.58 1.62
C ASN A 355 19.76 1.12 1.26
N ALA A 356 18.93 0.87 0.26
CA ALA A 356 18.55 -0.46 -0.18
C ALA A 356 19.67 -1.09 -1.01
N ASP A 357 19.86 -2.41 -0.88
CA ASP A 357 20.66 -3.19 -1.82
C ASP A 357 19.84 -3.51 -3.08
N TYR A 358 18.53 -3.65 -2.91
CA TYR A 358 17.57 -3.91 -3.98
C TYR A 358 16.36 -2.99 -3.86
N VAL A 359 16.01 -2.36 -4.98
CA VAL A 359 14.70 -1.76 -5.19
C VAL A 359 13.91 -2.68 -6.09
N VAL A 360 12.81 -3.22 -5.57
CA VAL A 360 11.92 -4.13 -6.30
C VAL A 360 10.63 -3.38 -6.60
N TRP A 361 10.43 -3.02 -7.87
CA TRP A 361 9.11 -2.60 -8.31
C TRP A 361 8.21 -3.82 -8.50
N TYR A 362 7.07 -3.81 -7.83
CA TYR A 362 6.13 -4.92 -7.79
C TYR A 362 4.75 -4.49 -8.28
N SER A 363 4.17 -5.22 -9.23
CA SER A 363 2.83 -4.93 -9.74
C SER A 363 2.13 -6.19 -10.26
N THR A 364 0.81 -6.27 -10.05
CA THR A 364 -0.01 -7.44 -10.40
C THR A 364 -1.18 -7.10 -11.32
N GLY A 365 -1.40 -7.93 -12.35
CA GLY A 365 -2.59 -7.90 -13.19
C GLY A 365 -3.00 -6.52 -13.73
N SER A 366 -4.19 -6.04 -13.40
CA SER A 366 -4.68 -4.74 -13.90
C SER A 366 -3.90 -3.55 -13.37
N GLN A 367 -3.10 -3.70 -12.33
CA GLN A 367 -2.33 -2.59 -11.77
C GLN A 367 -1.26 -2.05 -12.74
N TRP A 368 -0.90 -2.82 -13.77
CA TRP A 368 0.03 -2.41 -14.82
C TRP A 368 -0.47 -1.22 -15.66
N CYS A 369 -1.78 -0.92 -15.65
CA CYS A 369 -2.31 0.32 -16.22
C CYS A 369 -1.94 1.56 -15.41
N ARG A 370 -1.47 1.41 -14.16
CA ARG A 370 -1.04 2.50 -13.28
C ARG A 370 0.48 2.74 -13.32
N CYS A 371 1.19 2.11 -14.27
CA CYS A 371 2.64 2.20 -14.40
C CYS A 371 3.34 1.89 -13.07
N SER A 372 4.43 2.59 -12.75
CA SER A 372 5.18 2.49 -11.49
C SER A 372 4.60 3.31 -10.34
N TYR A 373 3.32 3.69 -10.35
CA TYR A 373 2.70 4.54 -9.31
C TYR A 373 3.48 5.85 -9.07
N ASP A 374 3.95 6.47 -10.15
CA ASP A 374 4.80 7.68 -10.13
C ASP A 374 6.17 7.53 -9.40
N PHE A 375 6.54 6.31 -8.97
CA PHE A 375 7.78 6.08 -8.23
C PHE A 375 9.02 6.39 -9.07
N VAL A 376 9.08 5.86 -10.30
CA VAL A 376 10.24 6.00 -11.18
C VAL A 376 10.45 7.45 -11.54
N GLU A 377 9.35 8.16 -11.81
CA GLU A 377 9.31 9.57 -12.12
C GLU A 377 9.88 10.40 -10.96
N ASP A 378 9.38 10.17 -9.74
CA ASP A 378 9.88 10.86 -8.54
C ASP A 378 11.34 10.53 -8.23
N ALA A 379 11.74 9.26 -8.36
CA ALA A 379 13.12 8.82 -8.11
C ALA A 379 14.09 9.49 -9.09
N LEU A 380 13.76 9.55 -10.39
CA LEU A 380 14.58 10.22 -11.39
C LEU A 380 14.71 11.72 -11.11
N LEU A 381 13.62 12.40 -10.74
CA LEU A 381 13.69 13.82 -10.38
C LEU A 381 14.64 14.05 -9.21
N ARG A 382 14.54 13.22 -8.16
CA ARG A 382 15.40 13.33 -6.97
C ARG A 382 16.86 13.02 -7.25
N LEU A 383 17.13 11.99 -8.06
CA LEU A 383 18.49 11.54 -8.34
C LEU A 383 19.18 12.36 -9.42
N CYS A 384 18.44 12.92 -10.38
CA CYS A 384 19.05 13.52 -11.57
C CYS A 384 18.87 15.03 -11.67
N VAL A 385 17.86 15.61 -11.03
CA VAL A 385 17.43 16.99 -11.29
C VAL A 385 17.61 17.85 -10.05
N THR A 386 18.37 18.93 -10.19
CA THR A 386 18.50 19.98 -9.16
C THR A 386 17.31 20.94 -9.21
N ASP A 387 16.99 21.61 -8.10
CA ASP A 387 15.92 22.61 -8.05
C ASP A 387 16.10 23.69 -9.13
N SER A 388 17.35 24.14 -9.34
CA SER A 388 17.67 25.12 -10.38
C SER A 388 17.38 24.61 -11.80
N LEU A 389 17.66 23.32 -12.08
CA LEU A 389 17.39 22.74 -13.40
C LEU A 389 15.88 22.55 -13.59
N PHE A 390 15.17 22.10 -12.55
CA PHE A 390 13.71 21.95 -12.57
C PHE A 390 13.03 23.29 -12.82
N ASP A 391 13.39 24.34 -12.08
CA ASP A 391 12.81 25.67 -12.20
C ASP A 391 13.10 26.32 -13.55
N ALA A 392 14.29 26.08 -14.12
CA ALA A 392 14.63 26.57 -15.45
C ALA A 392 13.77 25.95 -16.56
N GLN A 393 13.22 24.74 -16.35
CA GLN A 393 12.40 24.06 -17.35
C GLN A 393 10.93 24.49 -17.33
N ILE A 394 10.44 25.05 -16.22
CA ILE A 394 9.04 25.46 -16.05
C ILE A 394 8.56 26.42 -17.16
N PRO A 395 9.27 27.50 -17.52
CA PRO A 395 8.82 28.43 -18.56
C PRO A 395 8.66 27.78 -19.93
N TRP A 396 9.54 26.83 -20.29
CA TRP A 396 9.47 26.12 -21.57
C TRP A 396 8.22 25.23 -21.68
N VAL A 397 7.88 24.53 -20.59
CA VAL A 397 6.65 23.73 -20.53
C VAL A 397 5.41 24.63 -20.53
N MET A 398 5.46 25.79 -19.85
CA MET A 398 4.37 26.77 -19.88
C MET A 398 4.08 27.30 -21.28
N ASP A 399 5.12 27.59 -22.08
CA ASP A 399 4.97 28.01 -23.47
C ASP A 399 4.37 26.89 -24.33
N SER A 400 4.88 25.66 -24.17
CA SER A 400 4.36 24.47 -24.87
C SER A 400 2.87 24.23 -24.57
N LEU A 401 2.46 24.29 -23.31
CA LEU A 401 1.05 24.15 -22.89
C LEU A 401 0.18 25.31 -23.42
N SER A 402 0.73 26.53 -23.44
CA SER A 402 0.02 27.70 -23.97
C SER A 402 -0.26 27.59 -25.46
N ASN A 403 0.58 26.89 -26.21
CA ASN A 403 0.46 26.70 -27.65
C ASN A 403 -0.34 25.43 -28.03
N ASP A 404 -0.62 24.54 -27.08
CA ASP A 404 -1.40 23.32 -27.32
C ASP A 404 -2.91 23.63 -27.46
N SER A 405 -3.45 23.38 -28.66
CA SER A 405 -4.87 23.61 -28.98
C SER A 405 -5.84 22.73 -28.19
N SER A 406 -5.45 21.50 -27.85
CA SER A 406 -6.24 20.57 -27.04
C SER A 406 -6.26 21.04 -25.58
N PHE A 407 -5.09 21.38 -25.03
CA PHE A 407 -4.97 21.93 -23.68
C PHE A 407 -5.84 23.18 -23.51
N ASN A 408 -5.75 24.11 -24.46
CA ASN A 408 -6.52 25.35 -24.49
C ASN A 408 -8.04 25.14 -24.65
N LYS A 409 -8.45 24.05 -25.32
CA LYS A 409 -9.88 23.70 -25.48
C LYS A 409 -10.45 23.14 -24.18
N THR A 410 -9.69 22.31 -23.46
CA THR A 410 -10.10 21.73 -22.17
C THR A 410 -10.10 22.78 -21.06
N HIS A 411 -9.21 23.76 -21.10
CA HIS A 411 -9.07 24.81 -20.08
C HIS A 411 -9.57 26.19 -20.57
N TYR A 412 -10.58 26.20 -21.46
CA TYR A 412 -11.07 27.41 -22.13
C TYR A 412 -11.48 28.53 -21.16
N GLN A 413 -12.00 28.18 -19.98
CA GLN A 413 -12.44 29.12 -18.93
C GLN A 413 -11.30 30.04 -18.43
N TRP A 414 -10.04 29.71 -18.72
CA TRP A 414 -8.88 30.40 -18.17
C TRP A 414 -8.39 31.56 -19.01
N ARG A 415 -8.89 31.71 -20.24
CA ARG A 415 -8.57 32.84 -21.12
C ARG A 415 -8.97 34.20 -20.52
N HIS A 416 -9.80 34.19 -19.48
CA HIS A 416 -10.37 35.37 -18.82
C HIS A 416 -9.97 35.50 -17.34
N LEU A 417 -9.07 34.65 -16.83
CA LEU A 417 -8.63 34.70 -15.43
C LEU A 417 -7.43 35.64 -15.26
N GLU A 418 -7.51 36.53 -14.27
CA GLU A 418 -6.38 37.36 -13.80
C GLU A 418 -5.17 36.51 -13.36
N HIS A 419 -5.36 35.20 -13.10
CA HIS A 419 -4.34 34.24 -12.64
C HIS A 419 -3.97 33.17 -13.70
N ARG A 420 -4.06 33.50 -15.00
CA ARG A 420 -3.73 32.54 -16.08
C ARG A 420 -2.30 32.00 -15.95
N GLU A 421 -1.33 32.85 -15.66
CA GLU A 421 0.08 32.49 -15.56
C GLU A 421 0.35 31.54 -14.39
N ASP A 422 -0.20 31.83 -13.20
CA ASP A 422 -0.10 30.95 -12.02
C ASP A 422 -0.68 29.56 -12.30
N SER A 423 -1.79 29.53 -13.03
CA SER A 423 -2.46 28.27 -13.38
C SER A 423 -1.63 27.48 -14.39
N LEU A 424 -1.07 28.13 -15.42
CA LEU A 424 -0.13 27.50 -16.35
C LEU A 424 1.11 26.96 -15.62
N ARG A 425 1.66 27.74 -14.69
CA ARG A 425 2.82 27.33 -13.89
C ARG A 425 2.53 26.06 -13.09
N LYS A 426 1.36 25.98 -12.43
CA LYS A 426 0.94 24.77 -11.69
C LYS A 426 0.87 23.53 -12.60
N TYR A 427 0.36 23.68 -13.81
CA TYR A 427 0.25 22.58 -14.77
C TYR A 427 1.58 22.20 -15.39
N ALA A 428 2.46 23.16 -15.63
CA ALA A 428 3.83 22.91 -16.06
C ALA A 428 4.60 22.12 -15.00
N ILE A 429 4.50 22.50 -13.72
CA ILE A 429 5.09 21.75 -12.62
C ILE A 429 4.52 20.34 -12.55
N LYS A 430 3.20 20.18 -12.70
CA LYS A 430 2.58 18.84 -12.72
C LYS A 430 3.08 18.01 -13.91
N ALA A 431 3.14 18.58 -15.11
CA ALA A 431 3.61 17.88 -16.30
C ALA A 431 5.08 17.43 -16.18
N LEU A 432 5.95 18.25 -15.57
CA LEU A 432 7.33 17.88 -15.28
C LEU A 432 7.42 16.75 -14.25
N ARG A 433 6.54 16.76 -13.24
CA ARG A 433 6.45 15.69 -12.23
C ARG A 433 5.94 14.38 -12.81
N ASP A 434 4.91 14.44 -13.64
CA ASP A 434 4.31 13.28 -14.29
C ASP A 434 5.18 12.72 -15.42
N ASN A 435 6.08 13.54 -15.98
CA ASN A 435 6.95 13.13 -17.09
C ASN A 435 8.31 13.86 -17.02
N PRO A 436 9.25 13.35 -16.22
CA PRO A 436 10.60 13.90 -16.11
C PRO A 436 11.39 13.89 -17.42
N LEU A 437 10.99 13.10 -18.42
CA LEU A 437 11.59 13.12 -19.76
C LEU A 437 11.39 14.45 -20.50
N LEU A 438 10.64 15.41 -19.94
CA LEU A 438 10.57 16.79 -20.45
C LEU A 438 11.77 17.64 -20.03
N ILE A 439 12.68 17.11 -19.21
CA ILE A 439 13.88 17.79 -18.72
C ILE A 439 15.08 17.38 -19.59
N PRO A 440 15.82 18.36 -20.14
CA PRO A 440 17.02 18.08 -20.93
C PRO A 440 18.01 17.19 -20.20
N GLY A 441 18.50 16.14 -20.87
CA GLY A 441 19.42 15.16 -20.30
C GLY A 441 18.73 13.97 -19.62
N LEU A 442 17.41 14.03 -19.43
CA LEU A 442 16.56 12.87 -19.20
C LEU A 442 15.79 12.47 -20.45
N ASP A 443 15.62 13.37 -21.42
CA ASP A 443 15.00 13.09 -22.70
C ASP A 443 15.87 12.19 -23.60
N GLY A 444 15.23 11.49 -24.54
CA GLY A 444 15.91 10.67 -25.53
C GLY A 444 16.42 9.30 -25.04
N PRO A 445 17.11 8.54 -25.91
CA PRO A 445 17.53 7.17 -25.64
C PRO A 445 18.78 7.07 -24.75
N ASP A 446 19.53 8.15 -24.59
CA ASP A 446 20.80 8.14 -23.86
C ASP A 446 20.57 8.04 -22.34
N MET A 447 21.50 7.38 -21.64
CA MET A 447 21.43 7.25 -20.18
C MET A 447 21.74 8.59 -19.50
N PRO A 448 21.07 8.93 -18.38
CA PRO A 448 21.30 10.18 -17.70
C PRO A 448 22.75 10.26 -17.23
N VAL A 449 23.45 11.32 -17.59
CA VAL A 449 24.75 11.69 -17.00
C VAL A 449 24.61 12.76 -15.93
N ILE A 450 23.48 13.45 -15.90
CA ILE A 450 23.17 14.46 -14.87
C ILE A 450 22.82 13.78 -13.54
N ARG A 451 23.31 14.35 -12.44
CA ARG A 451 23.05 13.88 -11.07
C ARG A 451 22.75 15.08 -10.18
N ASN A 452 21.78 14.94 -9.28
CA ASN A 452 21.59 15.87 -8.17
C ASN A 452 22.60 15.55 -7.07
N THR A 453 23.86 15.91 -7.31
CA THR A 453 25.00 15.53 -6.46
C THR A 453 24.84 16.00 -5.01
N GLU A 454 24.22 17.16 -4.79
CA GLU A 454 23.97 17.69 -3.45
C GLU A 454 22.96 16.84 -2.67
N ALA A 455 21.80 16.56 -3.27
CA ALA A 455 20.78 15.73 -2.62
C ALA A 455 21.29 14.30 -2.37
N ILE A 456 22.03 13.74 -3.33
CA ILE A 456 22.63 12.41 -3.20
C ILE A 456 23.67 12.38 -2.08
N ALA A 457 24.58 13.36 -2.02
CA ALA A 457 25.57 13.43 -0.96
C ALA A 457 24.90 13.52 0.42
N LEU A 458 23.83 14.32 0.54
CA LEU A 458 23.05 14.42 1.76
C LEU A 458 22.41 13.10 2.16
N ALA A 459 21.78 12.39 1.22
CA ALA A 459 21.15 11.09 1.46
C ALA A 459 22.18 10.01 1.87
N LEU A 460 23.31 9.91 1.17
CA LEU A 460 24.39 8.98 1.50
C LEU A 460 25.00 9.28 2.87
N GLN A 461 25.21 10.56 3.20
CA GLN A 461 25.69 10.96 4.51
C GLN A 461 24.67 10.61 5.60
N GLY A 462 23.38 10.82 5.36
CA GLY A 462 22.30 10.40 6.25
C GLY A 462 22.32 8.90 6.49
N ASN A 463 22.50 8.09 5.45
CA ASN A 463 22.66 6.63 5.56
C ASN A 463 23.90 6.24 6.38
N ALA A 464 25.03 6.89 6.15
CA ALA A 464 26.24 6.63 6.93
C ALA A 464 26.03 6.91 8.44
N ILE A 465 25.37 8.01 8.78
CA ILE A 465 25.04 8.38 10.17
C ILE A 465 24.01 7.40 10.77
N ALA A 466 22.99 7.01 10.00
CA ALA A 466 21.93 6.12 10.47
C ALA A 466 22.41 4.68 10.73
N ASN A 467 23.37 4.22 9.92
CA ASN A 467 23.95 2.88 10.04
C ASN A 467 25.08 2.82 11.09
N ASP A 468 25.64 3.96 11.49
CA ASP A 468 26.59 4.02 12.60
C ASP A 468 25.86 4.02 13.95
N LYS A 469 26.27 3.10 14.82
CA LYS A 469 25.62 2.84 16.11
C LYS A 469 25.65 4.05 17.06
N GLU A 470 26.80 4.71 17.18
CA GLU A 470 26.99 5.85 18.08
C GLU A 470 26.23 7.08 17.57
N TRP A 471 26.34 7.33 16.27
CA TRP A 471 25.61 8.41 15.61
C TRP A 471 24.10 8.23 15.70
N ARG A 472 23.58 7.04 15.37
CA ARG A 472 22.15 6.75 15.45
C ARG A 472 21.61 7.02 16.86
N GLN A 473 22.36 6.65 17.88
CA GLN A 473 21.98 6.91 19.26
C GLN A 473 22.01 8.41 19.58
N ALA A 474 23.05 9.14 19.17
CA ALA A 474 23.13 10.58 19.36
C ALA A 474 21.96 11.31 18.68
N ILE A 475 21.57 10.90 17.47
CA ILE A 475 20.43 11.46 16.74
C ILE A 475 19.11 11.18 17.47
N LYS A 476 18.88 9.94 17.94
CA LYS A 476 17.68 9.62 18.74
C LYS A 476 17.56 10.53 19.95
N MET A 477 18.67 10.77 20.64
CA MET A 477 18.71 11.63 21.82
C MET A 477 18.49 13.11 21.49
N ALA A 478 19.08 13.60 20.40
CA ALA A 478 18.89 14.96 19.93
C ALA A 478 17.44 15.21 19.47
N ALA A 479 16.86 14.25 18.72
CA ALA A 479 15.48 14.27 18.27
C ALA A 479 14.51 14.34 19.47
N LEU A 480 14.76 13.53 20.50
CA LEU A 480 13.99 13.56 21.73
C LEU A 480 14.08 14.92 22.45
N LYS A 481 15.31 15.40 22.72
CA LYS A 481 15.53 16.67 23.44
C LYS A 481 14.89 17.86 22.73
N SER A 482 14.84 17.81 21.39
CA SER A 482 14.24 18.85 20.56
C SER A 482 12.76 18.63 20.25
N GLN A 483 12.15 17.51 20.68
CA GLN A 483 10.79 17.10 20.33
C GLN A 483 10.55 17.05 18.81
N ARG A 484 11.54 16.55 18.08
CA ARG A 484 11.51 16.39 16.62
C ARG A 484 11.56 14.92 16.25
N SER A 485 11.15 14.59 15.02
CA SER A 485 11.31 13.22 14.52
C SER A 485 12.79 12.89 14.33
N PHE A 486 13.11 11.60 14.46
CA PHE A 486 14.44 11.06 14.19
C PHE A 486 14.94 11.48 12.80
N ASP A 487 14.10 11.33 11.77
CA ASP A 487 14.44 11.67 10.38
C ASP A 487 14.77 13.13 10.18
N LYS A 488 13.95 14.04 10.75
CA LYS A 488 14.19 15.47 10.62
C LYS A 488 15.46 15.91 11.34
N MET A 489 15.89 15.16 12.35
CA MET A 489 17.14 15.42 13.06
C MET A 489 18.34 14.80 12.34
N LEU A 490 18.15 13.62 11.75
CA LEU A 490 19.14 12.95 10.90
C LEU A 490 19.49 13.77 9.66
N ASP A 491 18.50 14.30 8.96
CA ASP A 491 18.72 15.08 7.74
C ASP A 491 19.47 16.39 8.01
N GLU A 492 19.15 17.06 9.12
CA GLU A 492 19.89 18.25 9.54
C GLU A 492 21.33 17.93 9.91
N GLU A 493 21.56 16.84 10.64
CA GLU A 493 22.92 16.48 11.02
C GLU A 493 23.74 16.01 9.82
N ALA A 494 23.14 15.31 8.87
CA ALA A 494 23.80 14.98 7.60
C ALA A 494 24.25 16.26 6.87
N HIS A 495 23.40 17.29 6.83
CA HIS A 495 23.77 18.58 6.26
C HIS A 495 24.90 19.26 7.04
N ASN A 496 24.84 19.23 8.38
CA ASN A 496 25.89 19.80 9.24
C ASN A 496 27.23 19.10 9.06
N VAL A 497 27.25 17.77 8.98
CA VAL A 497 28.46 16.98 8.74
C VAL A 497 29.08 17.34 7.40
N LEU A 498 28.29 17.40 6.32
CA LEU A 498 28.77 17.81 4.99
C LEU A 498 29.30 19.25 4.98
N ALA A 499 28.68 20.15 5.75
CA ALA A 499 29.12 21.53 5.90
C ALA A 499 30.32 21.71 6.85
N GLY A 500 30.85 20.63 7.45
CA GLY A 500 31.95 20.69 8.43
C GLY A 500 31.56 21.36 9.76
N ARG A 501 30.27 21.35 10.11
CA ARG A 501 29.68 22.03 11.27
C ARG A 501 28.83 21.09 12.12
N SER A 502 29.20 19.80 12.20
CA SER A 502 28.49 18.81 13.01
C SER A 502 28.25 19.32 14.43
N LEU A 503 27.02 19.17 14.91
CA LEU A 503 26.64 19.58 16.27
C LEU A 503 26.72 18.41 17.25
N LEU A 504 26.75 17.17 16.74
CA LEU A 504 26.67 15.96 17.54
C LEU A 504 28.00 15.20 17.68
N ARG A 505 28.96 15.37 16.75
CA ARG A 505 30.26 14.66 16.79
C ARG A 505 31.07 14.93 18.07
N ASP A 506 30.96 16.13 18.63
CA ASP A 506 31.72 16.56 19.83
C ASP A 506 30.90 16.44 21.14
N SER A 507 29.63 16.03 21.06
CA SER A 507 28.69 15.99 22.20
C SER A 507 28.21 14.58 22.56
N ILE A 508 28.90 13.53 22.09
CA ILE A 508 28.64 12.12 22.44
C ILE A 508 29.09 11.84 23.90
N MET A 509 28.44 12.51 24.85
CA MET A 509 28.30 12.04 26.22
C MET A 509 26.91 11.44 26.30
N ILE A 510 26.83 10.12 26.18
CA ILE A 510 25.61 9.35 26.38
C ILE A 510 25.14 9.63 27.81
N ASP A 511 24.13 10.47 27.97
CA ASP A 511 23.42 10.57 29.24
C ASP A 511 22.46 9.38 29.35
N THR A 512 23.01 8.28 29.88
CA THR A 512 22.29 7.02 30.12
C THR A 512 21.00 7.23 30.89
N ALA A 513 20.92 8.23 31.77
CA ALA A 513 19.70 8.52 32.53
C ALA A 513 18.57 9.03 31.61
N THR A 514 18.89 9.86 30.63
CA THR A 514 17.90 10.37 29.66
C THR A 514 17.45 9.26 28.69
N VAL A 515 18.34 8.34 28.28
CA VAL A 515 17.97 7.17 27.44
C VAL A 515 16.98 6.27 28.18
N ILE A 516 17.27 5.96 29.45
CA ILE A 516 16.40 5.15 30.28
C ILE A 516 15.03 5.80 30.41
N GLN A 517 14.99 7.11 30.71
CA GLN A 517 13.73 7.83 30.86
C GLN A 517 12.85 7.77 29.60
N PHE A 518 13.45 7.89 28.42
CA PHE A 518 12.72 7.83 27.15
C PHE A 518 12.12 6.47 26.87
N GLU A 519 12.92 5.41 26.98
CA GLU A 519 12.45 4.05 26.69
C GLU A 519 11.38 3.61 27.68
N VAL A 520 11.43 4.15 28.91
CA VAL A 520 10.36 4.01 29.90
C VAL A 520 9.09 4.64 29.38
N GLU A 521 9.11 5.91 28.98
CA GLU A 521 7.93 6.62 28.47
C GLU A 521 7.35 5.95 27.21
N LYS A 522 8.20 5.44 26.32
CA LYS A 522 7.80 4.70 25.11
C LYS A 522 7.08 3.41 25.46
N LEU A 523 7.63 2.59 26.36
CA LEU A 523 7.00 1.37 26.84
C LEU A 523 5.67 1.66 27.56
N MET A 524 5.64 2.71 28.39
CA MET A 524 4.41 3.12 29.06
C MET A 524 3.32 3.48 28.04
N LYS A 525 3.66 4.19 26.96
CA LYS A 525 2.70 4.54 25.89
C LYS A 525 2.22 3.32 25.11
N LEU A 526 3.10 2.36 24.83
CA LEU A 526 2.75 1.09 24.18
C LEU A 526 1.77 0.29 25.06
N TRP A 527 2.12 0.07 26.33
CA TRP A 527 1.32 -0.74 27.25
C TRP A 527 -0.03 -0.11 27.59
N ARG A 528 -0.16 1.22 27.55
CA ARG A 528 -1.47 1.91 27.69
C ARG A 528 -2.44 1.64 26.55
N ASN A 529 -1.95 1.22 25.38
CA ASN A 529 -2.78 0.96 24.22
C ASN A 529 -3.00 -0.54 23.98
N ASP A 530 -2.46 -1.40 24.84
CA ASP A 530 -2.59 -2.84 24.75
C ASP A 530 -3.45 -3.40 25.89
N ALA A 531 -4.59 -3.99 25.52
CA ALA A 531 -5.58 -4.46 26.48
C ALA A 531 -5.07 -5.60 27.39
N GLU A 532 -4.15 -6.42 26.89
CA GLU A 532 -3.54 -7.48 27.70
C GLU A 532 -2.54 -6.91 28.71
N SER A 533 -1.68 -5.98 28.28
CA SER A 533 -0.72 -5.27 29.14
C SER A 533 -1.42 -4.50 30.26
N ILE A 534 -2.52 -3.79 29.96
CA ILE A 534 -3.30 -3.08 30.98
C ILE A 534 -3.78 -4.05 32.05
N LYS A 535 -4.44 -5.15 31.65
CA LYS A 535 -5.00 -6.13 32.58
C LYS A 535 -3.92 -6.78 33.44
N TYR A 536 -2.76 -7.10 32.85
CA TYR A 536 -1.62 -7.64 33.57
C TYR A 536 -1.09 -6.66 34.63
N LEU A 537 -0.90 -5.39 34.25
CA LEU A 537 -0.38 -4.35 35.14
C LEU A 537 -1.36 -3.99 36.27
N GLU A 538 -2.68 -3.97 36.00
CA GLU A 538 -3.71 -3.75 37.02
C GLU A 538 -3.69 -4.82 38.11
N ASN A 539 -3.58 -6.11 37.71
CA ASN A 539 -3.48 -7.21 38.66
C ASN A 539 -2.21 -7.10 39.51
N LYS A 540 -1.08 -6.83 38.85
CA LYS A 540 0.22 -6.67 39.52
C LYS A 540 0.24 -5.45 40.47
N ALA A 541 -0.45 -4.37 40.10
CA ALA A 541 -0.60 -3.18 40.93
C ALA A 541 -1.41 -3.50 42.20
N GLN A 542 -2.51 -4.24 42.08
CA GLN A 542 -3.31 -4.70 43.23
C GLN A 542 -2.51 -5.59 44.18
N GLU A 543 -1.75 -6.55 43.67
CA GLU A 543 -0.90 -7.43 44.48
C GLU A 543 0.19 -6.66 45.25
N ARG A 544 0.69 -5.57 44.68
CA ARG A 544 1.78 -4.76 45.26
C ARG A 544 1.31 -3.55 46.05
N GLY A 545 0.00 -3.29 46.11
CA GLY A 545 -0.56 -2.12 46.77
C GLY A 545 -0.14 -0.79 46.12
N LEU A 546 0.10 -0.79 44.80
CA LEU A 546 0.48 0.38 44.01
C LEU A 546 -0.71 0.85 43.17
N SER A 547 -0.70 2.11 42.75
CA SER A 547 -1.58 2.56 41.67
C SER A 547 -1.15 1.97 40.33
N PHE A 548 -2.07 1.94 39.36
CA PHE A 548 -1.78 1.52 37.99
C PHE A 548 -0.62 2.33 37.39
N GLU A 549 -0.58 3.64 37.63
CA GLU A 549 0.47 4.54 37.12
C GLU A 549 1.85 4.24 37.71
N GLU A 550 1.93 4.02 39.03
CA GLU A 550 3.19 3.67 39.69
C GLU A 550 3.70 2.29 39.22
N MET A 551 2.79 1.33 39.03
CA MET A 551 3.15 0.01 38.53
C MET A 551 3.59 0.05 37.07
N LEU A 552 2.91 0.84 36.24
CA LEU A 552 3.23 1.05 34.83
C LEU A 552 4.64 1.63 34.67
N GLU A 553 4.99 2.68 35.43
CA GLU A 553 6.33 3.26 35.41
C GLU A 553 7.39 2.30 35.95
N ALA A 554 7.11 1.60 37.06
CA ALA A 554 8.06 0.69 37.69
C ALA A 554 8.42 -0.50 36.79
N ASP A 555 7.44 -1.13 36.14
CA ASP A 555 7.70 -2.24 35.21
C ASP A 555 8.37 -1.75 33.93
N ALA A 556 8.00 -0.58 33.41
CA ALA A 556 8.66 -0.01 32.24
C ALA A 556 10.14 0.26 32.56
N ARG A 557 10.45 0.87 33.72
CA ARG A 557 11.83 1.06 34.21
C ARG A 557 12.56 -0.25 34.39
N TRP A 558 11.92 -1.27 34.92
CA TRP A 558 12.55 -2.58 35.10
C TRP A 558 12.94 -3.20 33.75
N VAL A 559 12.00 -3.24 32.79
CA VAL A 559 12.27 -3.78 31.44
C VAL A 559 13.41 -3.02 30.75
N VAL A 560 13.38 -1.68 30.80
CA VAL A 560 14.45 -0.86 30.21
C VAL A 560 15.79 -1.13 30.88
N ASN A 561 15.85 -1.23 32.20
CA ASN A 561 17.10 -1.55 32.89
C ASN A 561 17.62 -2.96 32.58
N GLU A 562 16.76 -3.95 32.37
CA GLU A 562 17.19 -5.28 31.92
C GLU A 562 17.74 -5.25 30.49
N ARG A 563 17.07 -4.54 29.56
CA ARG A 563 17.60 -4.29 28.21
C ARG A 563 18.95 -3.60 28.25
N LEU A 564 19.14 -2.65 29.18
CA LEU A 564 20.42 -1.97 29.39
C LEU A 564 21.53 -2.94 29.78
N LYS A 565 21.26 -3.82 30.75
CA LYS A 565 22.23 -4.82 31.24
C LYS A 565 22.60 -5.83 30.16
N ASN A 566 21.66 -6.15 29.27
CA ASN A 566 21.87 -7.08 28.17
C ASN A 566 22.53 -6.41 26.94
N GLY A 567 22.79 -5.11 26.97
CA GLY A 567 23.32 -4.36 25.83
C GLY A 567 22.31 -4.19 24.69
N GLU A 568 21.01 -4.34 24.96
CA GLU A 568 19.93 -4.21 23.97
C GLU A 568 19.49 -2.74 23.77
N LEU A 569 19.90 -1.83 24.66
CA LEU A 569 19.60 -0.39 24.56
C LEU A 569 20.71 0.44 23.90
N PHE A 570 21.92 -0.11 23.83
CA PHE A 570 23.09 0.56 23.26
C PHE A 570 23.60 -0.20 22.07
#